data_AF-A0A7K2DYA0-F1
#
_entry.id   AF-A0A7K2DYA0-F1
#
_cell.length_a   1.000
_cell.length_b   1.000
_cell.length_c   1.000
_cell.angle_alpha   90.00
_cell.angle_beta   90.00
_cell.angle_gamma   90.00
#
_symmetry.space_group_name_H-M   'P 1'
#
loop_
_entity.id
_entity.type
_entity.pdbx_description
1 polymer ?
#
loop_
_entity_poly.entity_id
_entity_poly.type
_entity_poly.pdbx_seq_one_letter_code
_entity_poly.pdbx_strand_id
1 'polypeptide(L)'
;MRSVMDCYNELLTHELLSLSEERHLLTMAHKGCQQSRERLILLNMRLVGWICSKYETETVSADDLMGNGVEGLIGAIDGFNLTLGTRLSTYATIGIHTAVGRSPVLQAPIQHPENINQPLKRIKKV
;
A
#
# COMPACT_ATOMS: atom_id res chain seq x y z
N MET A 1 -9.97 18.32 -3.28
CA MET A 1 -8.64 18.32 -2.64
C MET A 1 -7.83 17.27 -3.37
N ARG A 2 -6.65 17.62 -3.90
CA ARG A 2 -5.72 16.66 -4.51
C ARG A 2 -5.35 15.65 -3.41
N SER A 3 -5.72 14.38 -3.56
CA SER A 3 -5.45 13.36 -2.53
C SER A 3 -3.94 13.14 -2.45
N VAL A 4 -3.41 12.74 -1.30
CA VAL A 4 -1.99 12.34 -1.15
C VAL A 4 -1.61 11.26 -2.17
N MET A 5 -2.59 10.45 -2.60
CA MET A 5 -2.46 9.49 -3.70
C MET A 5 -2.17 10.13 -5.06
N ASP A 6 -2.69 11.32 -5.33
CA ASP A 6 -2.41 12.06 -6.56
C ASP A 6 -0.94 12.53 -6.59
N CYS A 7 -0.40 12.94 -5.43
CA CYS A 7 1.00 13.31 -5.28
C CYS A 7 1.94 12.12 -5.52
N TYR A 8 1.57 10.91 -5.09
CA TYR A 8 2.34 9.70 -5.38
C TYR A 8 2.26 9.28 -6.85
N ASN A 9 1.09 9.41 -7.48
CA ASN A 9 0.92 9.09 -8.91
C ASN A 9 1.74 10.02 -9.83
N GLU A 10 1.89 11.31 -9.48
CA GLU A 10 2.70 12.26 -10.24
C GLU A 10 4.22 11.99 -10.15
N LEU A 11 4.67 11.27 -9.11
CA LEU A 11 6.08 10.91 -8.91
C LEU A 11 6.47 9.54 -9.53
N LEU A 12 5.50 8.75 -10.01
CA LEU A 12 5.70 7.36 -10.40
C LEU A 12 5.60 7.11 -11.92
N THR A 13 6.34 7.90 -12.71
CA THR A 13 6.72 7.49 -14.08
C THR A 13 7.81 6.44 -14.02
N HIS A 14 7.46 5.24 -13.60
CA HIS A 14 8.40 4.12 -13.55
C HIS A 14 8.23 3.20 -14.75
N GLU A 15 9.33 2.98 -15.45
CA GLU A 15 9.44 2.08 -16.59
C GLU A 15 8.95 0.67 -16.20
N LEU A 16 8.17 0.05 -17.08
CA LEU A 16 7.76 -1.34 -16.92
C LEU A 16 8.99 -2.25 -17.05
N LEU A 17 9.28 -3.05 -16.03
CA LEU A 17 10.41 -3.96 -16.08
C LEU A 17 10.11 -5.15 -16.99
N SER A 18 11.09 -5.50 -17.79
CA SER A 18 11.12 -6.80 -18.44
C SER A 18 11.19 -7.92 -17.39
N LEU A 19 10.72 -9.11 -17.78
CA LEU A 19 10.79 -10.30 -16.93
C LEU A 19 12.22 -10.63 -16.48
N SER A 20 13.20 -10.45 -17.36
CA SER A 20 14.61 -10.70 -17.06
C SER A 20 15.18 -9.72 -16.03
N GLU A 21 14.82 -8.43 -16.14
CA GLU A 21 15.28 -7.41 -15.20
C GLU A 21 14.66 -7.60 -13.82
N GLU A 22 13.36 -7.90 -13.77
CA GLU A 22 12.66 -8.19 -12.51
C GLU A 22 13.32 -9.37 -11.78
N ARG A 23 13.64 -10.46 -12.51
CA ARG A 23 14.34 -11.62 -11.94
C ARG A 23 15.76 -11.29 -11.49
N HIS A 24 16.48 -10.47 -12.26
CA HIS A 24 17.82 -10.04 -11.88
C HIS A 24 17.81 -9.25 -10.57
N LEU A 25 16.93 -8.24 -10.47
CA LEU A 25 16.79 -7.43 -9.26
C LEU A 25 16.36 -8.27 -8.06
N LEU A 26 15.42 -9.20 -8.23
CA LEU A 26 14.99 -10.11 -7.17
C LEU A 26 16.13 -11.02 -6.69
N THR A 27 16.92 -11.56 -7.62
CA THR A 27 18.10 -12.38 -7.29
C THR A 27 19.11 -11.56 -6.49
N MET A 28 19.34 -10.31 -6.86
CA MET A 28 20.26 -9.42 -6.14
C MET A 28 19.70 -9.01 -4.78
N ALA A 29 18.39 -8.76 -4.69
CA ALA A 29 17.73 -8.46 -3.43
C ALA A 29 17.83 -9.63 -2.44
N HIS A 30 17.62 -10.87 -2.89
CA HIS A 30 17.81 -12.08 -2.06
C HIS A 30 19.26 -12.31 -1.62
N LYS A 31 20.23 -11.80 -2.39
CA LYS A 31 21.65 -11.78 -2.00
C LYS A 31 21.99 -10.66 -1.01
N GLY A 32 21.02 -9.86 -0.58
CA GLY A 32 21.21 -8.75 0.36
C GLY A 32 21.57 -7.41 -0.29
N CYS A 33 21.41 -7.26 -1.61
CA CYS A 33 21.64 -5.98 -2.28
C CYS A 33 20.51 -5.00 -1.95
N GLN A 34 20.80 -4.04 -1.07
CA GLN A 34 19.84 -3.04 -0.63
C GLN A 34 19.33 -2.15 -1.77
N GLN A 35 20.21 -1.76 -2.70
CA GLN A 35 19.83 -0.95 -3.87
C GLN A 35 18.82 -1.68 -4.77
N SER A 36 18.99 -2.98 -4.98
CA SER A 36 18.05 -3.78 -5.78
C SER A 36 16.70 -3.92 -5.08
N ARG A 37 16.70 -4.07 -3.76
CA ARG A 37 15.49 -4.10 -2.94
C ARG A 37 14.72 -2.78 -3.01
N GLU A 38 15.41 -1.66 -2.77
CA GLU A 38 14.83 -0.32 -2.86
C GLU A 38 14.27 -0.05 -4.25
N ARG A 39 15.00 -0.44 -5.30
CA ARG A 39 14.52 -0.32 -6.67
C ARG A 39 13.24 -1.11 -6.88
N LEU A 40 13.17 -2.37 -6.46
CA LEU A 40 11.96 -3.19 -6.56
C LEU A 40 10.77 -2.58 -5.81
N ILE A 41 11.00 -2.03 -4.62
CA ILE A 41 9.96 -1.36 -3.83
C ILE A 41 9.40 -0.19 -4.63
N LEU A 42 10.27 0.74 -5.07
CA LEU A 42 9.88 1.94 -5.83
C LEU A 42 9.05 1.58 -7.07
N LEU A 43 9.51 0.61 -7.86
CA LEU A 43 8.85 0.16 -9.08
C LEU A 43 7.44 -0.42 -8.84
N ASN A 44 7.18 -0.95 -7.65
CA ASN A 44 5.89 -1.53 -7.27
C ASN A 44 5.04 -0.60 -6.40
N MET A 45 5.48 0.62 -6.10
CA MET A 45 4.71 1.58 -5.27
C MET A 45 3.34 1.91 -5.87
N ARG A 46 3.23 1.91 -7.21
CA ARG A 46 1.94 2.16 -7.89
C ARG A 46 0.93 1.03 -7.62
N LEU A 47 1.41 -0.22 -7.54
CA LEU A 47 0.58 -1.35 -7.15
C LEU A 47 0.12 -1.21 -5.70
N VAL A 48 1.03 -0.83 -4.79
CA VAL A 48 0.70 -0.59 -3.38
C VAL A 48 -0.37 0.49 -3.24
N GLY A 49 -0.17 1.64 -3.88
CA GLY A 49 -1.13 2.75 -3.84
C GLY A 49 -2.50 2.37 -4.41
N TRP A 50 -2.54 1.65 -5.55
CA TRP A 50 -3.79 1.16 -6.13
C TRP A 50 -4.52 0.15 -5.23
N ILE A 51 -3.80 -0.67 -4.46
CA ILE A 51 -4.43 -1.56 -3.49
C ILE A 51 -4.93 -0.76 -2.29
N CYS A 52 -4.11 0.12 -1.73
CA CYS A 52 -4.44 0.92 -0.54
C CYS A 52 -5.65 1.82 -0.77
N SER A 53 -5.82 2.38 -1.97
CA SER A 53 -6.98 3.22 -2.31
C SER A 53 -8.32 2.47 -2.22
N LYS A 54 -8.32 1.13 -2.25
CA LYS A 54 -9.52 0.32 -2.01
C LYS A 54 -9.92 0.22 -0.54
N TYR A 55 -9.02 0.58 0.37
CA TYR A 55 -9.20 0.50 1.83
C TYR A 55 -9.32 1.89 2.47
N GLU A 56 -9.19 2.95 1.68
CA GLU A 56 -9.30 4.33 2.16
C GLU A 56 -10.74 4.63 2.61
N THR A 57 -10.89 5.22 3.79
CA THR A 57 -12.16 5.69 4.35
C THR A 57 -11.96 7.07 4.99
N GLU A 58 -13.06 7.78 5.30
CA GLU A 58 -12.98 9.12 5.92
C GLU A 58 -12.21 9.15 7.24
N THR A 59 -12.12 8.02 7.94
CA THR A 59 -11.48 7.91 9.27
C THR A 59 -10.09 7.31 9.23
N VAL A 60 -9.61 6.86 8.07
CA VAL A 60 -8.33 6.15 7.94
C VAL A 60 -7.40 6.95 7.05
N SER A 61 -6.22 7.27 7.58
CA SER A 61 -5.19 8.01 6.85
C SER A 61 -4.63 7.16 5.70
N ALA A 62 -4.55 7.77 4.50
CA ALA A 62 -3.93 7.15 3.34
C ALA A 62 -2.44 6.82 3.59
N ASP A 63 -1.75 7.64 4.39
CA ASP A 63 -0.33 7.43 4.72
C ASP A 63 -0.13 6.18 5.57
N ASP A 64 -1.03 5.91 6.52
CA ASP A 64 -0.97 4.71 7.36
C ASP A 64 -1.20 3.44 6.53
N LEU A 65 -2.18 3.46 5.61
CA LEU A 65 -2.44 2.35 4.70
C LEU A 65 -1.24 2.10 3.78
N MET A 66 -0.64 3.16 3.25
CA MET A 66 0.55 3.07 2.41
C MET A 66 1.73 2.44 3.15
N GLY A 67 2.01 2.86 4.40
CA GLY A 67 3.06 2.27 5.22
C GLY A 67 2.87 0.77 5.41
N ASN A 68 1.68 0.35 5.84
CA ASN A 68 1.34 -1.07 6.00
C ASN A 68 1.42 -1.85 4.67
N GLY A 69 0.99 -1.24 3.57
CA GLY A 69 1.08 -1.84 2.24
C GLY A 69 2.52 -2.04 1.77
N VAL A 70 3.42 -1.10 2.06
CA VAL A 70 4.86 -1.21 1.78
C VAL A 70 5.49 -2.35 2.59
N GLU A 71 5.14 -2.50 3.87
CA GLU A 71 5.60 -3.64 4.68
C GLU A 71 5.17 -4.99 4.07
N GLY A 72 3.92 -5.07 3.58
CA GLY A 72 3.42 -6.26 2.87
C GLY A 72 4.17 -6.56 1.57
N LEU A 73 4.49 -5.52 0.78
CA LEU A 73 5.30 -5.65 -0.43
C LEU A 73 6.72 -6.12 -0.11
N ILE A 74 7.34 -5.57 0.94
CA ILE A 74 8.68 -5.94 1.38
C ILE A 74 8.72 -7.42 1.77
N GLY A 75 7.76 -7.88 2.58
CA GLY A 75 7.66 -9.30 2.94
C GLY A 75 7.44 -10.20 1.72
N ALA A 76 6.68 -9.72 0.72
CA ALA A 76 6.49 -10.44 -0.53
C ALA A 76 7.77 -10.54 -1.37
N ILE A 77 8.62 -9.51 -1.40
CA ILE A 77 9.93 -9.55 -2.06
C ILE A 77 10.85 -10.57 -1.38
N ASP A 78 10.91 -10.53 -0.05
CA ASP A 78 11.77 -11.41 0.74
C ASP A 78 11.34 -12.88 0.63
N GLY A 79 10.03 -13.15 0.54
CA GLY A 79 9.47 -14.49 0.40
C GLY A 79 9.26 -14.98 -1.04
N PHE A 80 9.58 -14.18 -2.05
CA PHE A 80 9.28 -14.52 -3.45
C PHE A 80 10.11 -15.70 -3.94
N ASN A 81 9.47 -16.69 -4.58
CA ASN A 81 10.19 -17.80 -5.18
C ASN A 81 10.41 -17.60 -6.69
N LEU A 82 11.68 -17.42 -7.07
CA LEU A 82 12.15 -17.22 -8.44
C LEU A 82 11.93 -18.40 -9.39
N THR A 83 11.61 -19.60 -8.89
CA THR A 83 11.38 -20.79 -9.73
C THR A 83 9.96 -20.89 -10.28
N LEU A 84 9.01 -20.17 -9.69
CA LEU A 84 7.58 -20.27 -10.02
C LEU A 84 7.20 -19.65 -11.37
N GLY A 85 8.07 -18.85 -11.98
CA GLY A 85 7.84 -18.23 -13.30
C GLY A 85 6.71 -17.18 -13.34
N THR A 86 6.17 -16.78 -12.18
CA THR A 86 5.15 -15.75 -12.04
C THR A 86 5.76 -14.36 -11.92
N ARG A 87 4.97 -13.30 -12.14
CA ARG A 87 5.41 -11.93 -11.86
C ARG A 87 5.40 -11.67 -10.37
N LEU A 88 6.32 -10.82 -9.90
CA LEU A 88 6.30 -10.33 -8.53
C LEU A 88 4.96 -9.66 -8.19
N SER A 89 4.40 -8.87 -9.10
CA SER A 89 3.13 -8.15 -8.89
C SER A 89 1.97 -9.09 -8.53
N THR A 90 1.92 -10.27 -9.15
CA THR A 90 0.91 -11.29 -8.85
C THR A 90 1.03 -11.79 -7.41
N TYR A 91 2.25 -12.11 -6.98
CA TYR A 91 2.50 -12.61 -5.61
C TYR A 91 2.33 -11.51 -4.55
N ALA A 92 2.90 -10.33 -4.83
CA ALA A 92 2.86 -9.18 -3.93
C ALA A 92 1.45 -8.69 -3.64
N THR A 93 0.52 -8.84 -4.60
CA THR A 93 -0.89 -8.46 -4.41
C THR A 93 -1.48 -9.07 -3.14
N ILE A 94 -1.25 -10.37 -2.90
CA ILE A 94 -1.77 -11.08 -1.70
C ILE A 94 -1.12 -10.55 -0.42
N GLY A 95 0.20 -10.33 -0.44
CA GLY A 95 0.95 -9.80 0.69
C GLY A 95 0.49 -8.41 1.08
N ILE A 96 0.29 -7.53 0.10
CA ILE A 96 -0.19 -6.15 0.32
C ILE A 96 -1.62 -6.17 0.88
N HIS A 97 -2.54 -6.94 0.28
CA HIS A 97 -3.92 -7.05 0.79
C HIS A 97 -3.95 -7.54 2.24
N THR A 98 -3.12 -8.53 2.57
CA THR A 98 -3.05 -9.09 3.92
C THR A 98 -2.50 -8.07 4.91
N ALA A 99 -1.43 -7.36 4.55
CA ALA A 99 -0.82 -6.36 5.43
C ALA A 99 -1.76 -5.17 5.67
N VAL A 100 -2.36 -4.64 4.60
CA VAL A 100 -3.35 -3.55 4.70
C VAL A 100 -4.56 -4.00 5.51
N GLY A 101 -5.16 -5.16 5.23
CA GLY A 101 -6.31 -5.67 5.98
C GLY A 101 -6.03 -6.00 7.45
N ARG A 102 -4.75 -6.15 7.81
CA ARG A 102 -4.29 -6.32 9.20
C ARG A 102 -3.90 -5.01 9.88
N SER A 103 -3.99 -3.89 9.18
CA SER A 103 -3.62 -2.59 9.72
C SER A 103 -4.47 -2.26 10.96
N PRO A 104 -3.86 -1.84 12.09
CA PRO A 104 -4.57 -1.51 13.32
C PRO A 104 -5.64 -0.43 13.13
N VAL A 105 -5.43 0.53 12.22
CA VAL A 105 -6.42 1.57 11.91
C VAL A 105 -7.71 1.03 11.28
N LEU A 106 -7.63 -0.12 10.59
CA LEU A 106 -8.81 -0.81 10.02
C LEU A 106 -9.43 -1.81 11.01
N GLN A 107 -8.62 -2.41 11.87
CA GLN A 107 -9.08 -3.38 12.86
C GLN A 107 -9.58 -2.74 14.17
N ALA A 108 -9.27 -1.46 14.38
CA ALA A 108 -9.77 -0.73 15.53
C ALA A 108 -11.31 -0.83 15.57
N PRO A 109 -11.90 -1.15 16.73
CA PRO A 109 -13.35 -1.11 16.87
C PRO A 109 -13.84 0.25 16.40
N ILE A 110 -14.90 0.25 15.59
CA ILE A 110 -15.53 1.44 14.99
C ILE A 110 -15.47 2.56 16.03
N GLN A 111 -14.62 3.57 15.79
CA GLN A 111 -14.62 4.72 16.68
C GLN A 111 -16.01 5.34 16.55
N HIS A 112 -16.82 5.18 17.61
CA HIS A 112 -18.07 5.89 17.69
C HIS A 112 -17.74 7.37 17.50
N PRO A 113 -18.41 8.08 16.57
CA PRO A 113 -18.12 9.48 16.37
C PRO A 113 -18.32 10.19 17.71
N GLU A 114 -17.31 10.95 18.14
CA GLU A 114 -17.32 11.78 19.36
C GLU A 114 -18.44 12.84 19.40
N ASN A 115 -19.29 12.89 18.36
CA ASN A 115 -20.39 13.84 18.18
C ASN A 115 -21.80 13.28 18.43
N ILE A 116 -21.99 12.02 18.84
CA ILE A 116 -23.34 11.53 19.25
C ILE A 116 -23.93 12.26 20.47
N ASN A 117 -23.10 12.99 21.22
CA ASN A 117 -23.54 13.82 22.36
C ASN A 117 -23.55 15.33 22.07
N GLN A 118 -23.45 15.77 20.81
CA GLN A 118 -23.78 17.18 20.54
C GLN A 118 -25.29 17.36 20.67
N PRO A 119 -25.80 18.13 21.64
CA PRO A 119 -27.21 18.46 21.67
C PRO A 119 -27.54 19.17 20.36
N LEU A 120 -28.53 18.63 19.64
CA LEU A 120 -29.02 19.16 18.37
C LEU A 120 -29.16 20.69 18.50
N LYS A 121 -28.37 21.45 17.74
CA LYS A 121 -28.52 22.91 17.68
C LYS A 121 -29.95 23.20 17.24
N ARG A 122 -30.74 23.69 18.19
CA ARG A 122 -32.15 24.02 18.03
C ARG A 122 -32.28 25.00 16.87
N ILE A 123 -32.76 24.53 15.72
CA ILE A 123 -33.10 25.39 14.59
C ILE A 123 -34.18 26.34 15.11
N LYS A 124 -33.84 27.64 15.17
CA LYS A 124 -34.84 28.67 15.45
C LYS A 124 -35.82 28.66 14.29
N LYS A 125 -37.05 28.21 14.55
CA LYS A 125 -38.18 28.43 13.65
C LYS A 125 -38.36 29.94 13.48
N VAL A 126 -38.34 30.39 12.24
CA VAL A 126 -38.93 31.66 11.78
C VAL A 126 -40.43 31.47 11.67
#